data_AF-A0A2N0KQA0-F1
#
_entry.id   AF-A0A2N0KQA0-F1
#
_cell.length_a   1.000
_cell.length_b   1.000
_cell.length_c   1.000
_cell.angle_alpha   90.00
_cell.angle_beta   90.00
_cell.angle_gamma   90.00
#
_symmetry.space_group_name_H-M   'P 1'
#
loop_
_entity.id
_entity.type
_entity.pdbx_description
1 polymer ?
#
loop_
_entity_poly.entity_id
_entity_poly.type
_entity_poly.pdbx_seq_one_letter_code
_entity_poly.pdbx_strand_id
1 'polypeptide(L)'
;LDPPSVEGWHSGREWINSGALVKRVNFVSDRMSDPELPGVKKIISRIADAGESMSPEALVESCLGEMGPLPVKDETREELVSHAREQGDLSWKDNSYRESAVRASEMLSLIASTREYQFG
;
A
#
# COMPACT_ATOMS: atom_id res chain seq x y z
N LEU A 1 -20.28 -14.81 -47.79
CA LEU A 1 -20.14 -13.54 -47.04
C LEU A 1 -19.35 -13.88 -45.80
N ASP A 2 -18.05 -13.61 -45.85
CA ASP A 2 -17.20 -13.73 -44.67
C ASP A 2 -17.57 -12.66 -43.65
N PRO A 3 -17.50 -12.96 -42.34
CA PRO A 3 -17.74 -11.96 -41.32
C PRO A 3 -16.66 -10.87 -41.39
N PRO A 4 -16.99 -9.61 -41.05
CA PRO A 4 -16.04 -8.52 -41.13
C PRO A 4 -14.85 -8.80 -40.21
N SER A 5 -13.64 -8.71 -40.77
CA SER A 5 -12.38 -8.76 -40.02
C SER A 5 -12.35 -7.59 -39.05
N VAL A 6 -12.46 -7.90 -37.77
CA VAL A 6 -12.32 -6.94 -36.69
C VAL A 6 -10.86 -6.54 -36.54
N GLU A 7 -10.47 -5.45 -37.21
CA GLU A 7 -9.25 -4.69 -36.86
C GLU A 7 -9.39 -4.24 -35.41
N GLY A 8 -8.72 -4.92 -34.49
CA GLY A 8 -8.72 -4.54 -33.07
C GLY A 8 -8.48 -5.68 -32.08
N TRP A 9 -8.66 -6.93 -32.48
CA TRP A 9 -8.28 -8.07 -31.64
C TRP A 9 -6.82 -8.45 -31.87
N HIS A 10 -5.91 -7.62 -31.34
CA HIS A 10 -4.56 -8.09 -31.05
C HIS A 10 -4.63 -8.93 -29.78
N SER A 11 -4.63 -10.26 -29.94
CA SER A 11 -4.44 -11.24 -28.87
C SER A 11 -2.99 -11.20 -28.34
N GLY A 12 -2.59 -10.03 -27.81
CA GLY A 12 -1.34 -9.80 -27.09
C GLY A 12 -1.61 -9.58 -25.60
N ARG A 13 -0.61 -9.85 -24.76
CA ARG A 13 -0.60 -9.66 -23.29
C ARG A 13 -0.72 -8.19 -22.84
N GLU A 14 -1.33 -7.33 -23.64
CA GLU A 14 -1.40 -5.87 -23.49
C GLU A 14 -2.84 -5.38 -23.21
N TRP A 15 -3.76 -6.29 -22.85
CA TRP A 15 -5.15 -5.95 -22.55
C TRP A 15 -5.37 -5.34 -21.15
N ILE A 16 -4.32 -5.25 -20.32
CA ILE A 16 -4.36 -4.34 -19.17
C ILE A 16 -4.23 -2.95 -19.74
N ASN A 17 -5.37 -2.27 -19.87
CA ASN A 17 -5.43 -0.86 -20.25
C ASN A 17 -4.60 -0.06 -19.23
N SER A 18 -3.33 0.23 -19.56
CA SER A 18 -2.34 0.79 -18.65
C SER A 18 -2.83 2.08 -17.99
N GLY A 19 -3.65 2.86 -18.68
CA GLY A 19 -4.31 4.04 -18.12
C GLY A 19 -5.33 3.75 -17.01
N ALA A 20 -6.09 2.64 -17.12
CA ALA A 20 -7.01 2.23 -16.06
C ALA A 20 -6.25 1.69 -14.83
N LEU A 21 -5.15 0.97 -15.05
CA LEU A 21 -4.27 0.50 -13.99
C LEU A 21 -3.65 1.67 -13.21
N VAL A 22 -3.08 2.66 -13.91
CA VAL A 22 -2.49 3.85 -13.27
C VAL A 22 -3.54 4.59 -12.45
N LYS A 23 -4.76 4.76 -12.97
CA LYS A 23 -5.86 5.37 -12.21
C LYS A 23 -6.20 4.60 -10.95
N ARG A 24 -6.21 3.26 -10.99
CA ARG A 24 -6.48 2.42 -9.82
C ARG A 24 -5.38 2.52 -8.78
N VAL A 25 -4.12 2.49 -9.21
CA VAL A 25 -2.95 2.69 -8.35
C VAL A 25 -3.05 4.02 -7.65
N ASN A 26 -3.15 5.13 -8.40
CA ASN A 26 -3.23 6.46 -7.82
C ASN A 26 -4.42 6.59 -6.87
N PHE A 27 -5.60 6.10 -7.26
CA PHE A 27 -6.78 6.15 -6.41
C PHE A 27 -6.56 5.47 -5.05
N VAL A 28 -6.04 4.24 -5.03
CA VAL A 28 -5.85 3.53 -3.76
C VAL A 28 -4.74 4.15 -2.93
N SER A 29 -3.63 4.56 -3.56
CA SER A 29 -2.51 5.20 -2.88
C SER A 29 -2.91 6.55 -2.27
N ASP A 30 -3.71 7.35 -2.99
CA ASP A 30 -4.27 8.62 -2.50
C ASP A 30 -5.26 8.41 -1.35
N ARG A 31 -6.04 7.33 -1.37
CA ARG A 31 -6.92 7.00 -0.25
C ARG A 31 -6.15 6.52 0.97
N MET A 32 -5.14 5.69 0.78
CA MET A 32 -4.36 5.14 1.90
C MET A 32 -3.43 6.17 2.53
N SER A 33 -3.01 7.21 1.81
CA SER A 33 -2.16 8.27 2.34
C SER A 33 -2.89 9.25 3.26
N ASP A 34 -4.23 9.27 3.28
CA ASP A 34 -5.04 10.17 4.11
C ASP A 34 -5.41 9.52 5.46
N PRO A 35 -4.69 9.85 6.56
CA PRO A 35 -4.98 9.29 7.87
C PRO A 35 -6.27 9.83 8.48
N GLU A 36 -6.94 10.80 7.85
CA GLU A 36 -8.20 11.35 8.36
C GLU A 36 -9.43 10.54 7.93
N LEU A 37 -9.29 9.69 6.91
CA LEU A 37 -10.38 8.84 6.44
C LEU A 37 -10.78 7.83 7.52
N PRO A 38 -12.10 7.63 7.77
CA PRO A 38 -12.55 6.73 8.84
C PRO A 38 -12.04 5.29 8.71
N GLY A 39 -11.83 4.79 7.49
CA GLY A 39 -11.26 3.46 7.24
C GLY A 39 -9.78 3.40 7.59
N VAL A 40 -9.00 4.38 7.13
CA VAL A 40 -7.56 4.46 7.39
C VAL A 40 -7.29 4.68 8.87
N LYS A 41 -8.06 5.53 9.56
CA LYS A 41 -8.01 5.70 11.02
C LYS A 41 -8.16 4.38 11.77
N LYS A 42 -9.09 3.52 11.33
CA LYS A 42 -9.31 2.21 11.95
C LYS A 42 -8.13 1.27 11.72
N ILE A 43 -7.53 1.28 10.53
CA ILE A 43 -6.32 0.51 10.24
C ILE A 43 -5.16 0.98 11.13
N ILE A 44 -4.90 2.29 11.17
CA ILE A 44 -3.83 2.88 11.99
C ILE A 44 -4.04 2.58 13.47
N SER A 45 -5.28 2.65 13.98
CA SER A 45 -5.57 2.29 15.36
C SER A 45 -5.16 0.86 15.69
N ARG A 46 -5.43 -0.11 14.80
CA ARG A 46 -5.02 -1.50 15.01
C ARG A 46 -3.51 -1.68 14.97
N ILE A 47 -2.83 -0.94 14.10
CA ILE A 47 -1.36 -0.91 14.05
C ILE A 47 -0.82 -0.35 15.37
N ALA A 48 -1.40 0.74 15.88
CA ALA A 48 -0.99 1.36 17.14
C ALA A 48 -1.23 0.44 18.36
N ASP A 49 -2.28 -0.39 18.33
CA ASP A 49 -2.60 -1.34 19.39
C ASP A 49 -1.54 -2.45 19.58
N ALA A 50 -0.60 -2.60 18.63
CA ALA A 50 0.48 -3.58 18.73
C ALA A 50 1.54 -3.22 19.79
N GLY A 51 1.60 -1.97 20.27
CA GLY A 51 2.50 -1.55 21.35
C GLY A 51 2.80 -0.04 21.35
N GLU A 52 3.38 0.48 22.44
CA GLU A 52 3.70 1.92 22.56
C GLU A 52 4.76 2.40 21.56
N SER A 53 5.65 1.52 21.12
CA SER A 53 6.71 1.81 20.16
C SER A 53 6.83 0.68 19.15
N MET A 54 7.29 1.00 17.95
CA MET A 54 7.33 0.04 16.84
C MET A 54 8.57 0.28 16.00
N SER A 55 9.31 -0.79 15.69
CA SER A 55 10.46 -0.71 14.78
C SER A 55 9.98 -0.52 13.33
N PRO A 56 10.85 -0.04 12.42
CA PRO A 56 10.57 0.01 10.99
C PRO A 56 10.05 -1.31 10.40
N GLU A 57 10.65 -2.44 10.78
CA GLU A 57 10.23 -3.77 10.33
C GLU A 57 8.83 -4.11 10.85
N ALA A 58 8.56 -3.84 12.12
CA ALA A 58 7.26 -4.10 12.73
C ALA A 58 6.17 -3.21 12.10
N LEU A 59 6.49 -1.98 11.69
CA LEU A 59 5.58 -1.13 10.91
C LEU A 59 5.22 -1.79 9.59
N VAL A 60 6.22 -2.20 8.80
CA VAL A 60 5.99 -2.82 7.49
C VAL A 60 5.16 -4.08 7.63
N GLU A 61 5.47 -4.97 8.57
CA GLU A 61 4.69 -6.18 8.82
C GLU A 61 3.25 -5.88 9.24
N SER A 62 3.06 -4.91 10.13
CA SER A 62 1.72 -4.54 10.60
C SER A 62 0.87 -3.96 9.47
N CYS A 63 1.45 -3.11 8.63
CA CYS A 63 0.76 -2.57 7.45
C CYS A 63 0.42 -3.66 6.43
N LEU A 64 1.33 -4.59 6.14
CA LEU A 64 1.08 -5.72 5.24
C LEU A 64 -0.02 -6.65 5.77
N GLY A 65 -0.07 -6.85 7.09
CA GLY A 65 -1.10 -7.62 7.77
C GLY A 65 -2.49 -6.98 7.67
N GLU A 66 -2.60 -5.67 7.89
CA GLU A 66 -3.89 -4.96 7.80
C GLU A 66 -4.40 -4.82 6.35
N MET A 67 -3.51 -4.87 5.36
CA MET A 67 -3.84 -4.74 3.93
C MET A 67 -4.33 -6.05 3.29
N GLY A 68 -4.53 -7.12 4.07
CA GLY A 68 -5.07 -8.39 3.58
C GLY A 68 -4.01 -9.49 3.48
N PRO A 69 -3.41 -9.85 4.62
CA PRO A 69 -2.10 -10.53 4.76
C PRO A 69 -1.31 -10.68 3.46
N LEU A 70 -0.79 -9.57 2.95
CA LEU A 70 -0.25 -9.51 1.59
C LEU A 70 1.16 -10.15 1.53
N PRO A 71 1.33 -11.31 0.86
CA PRO A 71 2.66 -11.84 0.62
C PRO A 71 3.36 -10.97 -0.42
N VAL A 72 4.46 -10.34 -0.01
CA VAL A 72 5.35 -9.58 -0.90
C VAL A 72 6.65 -10.32 -1.11
N LYS A 73 7.33 -10.04 -2.21
CA LYS A 73 8.69 -10.56 -2.42
C LYS A 73 9.66 -9.95 -1.41
N ASP A 74 10.73 -10.67 -1.11
CA ASP A 74 11.79 -10.22 -0.21
C ASP A 74 12.37 -8.86 -0.65
N GLU A 75 12.59 -8.67 -1.95
CA GLU A 75 13.09 -7.41 -2.54
C GLU A 75 12.15 -6.23 -2.22
N THR A 76 10.84 -6.37 -2.46
CA THR A 76 9.85 -5.33 -2.15
C THR A 76 9.78 -5.07 -0.65
N ARG A 77 9.83 -6.13 0.16
CA ARG A 77 9.87 -6.00 1.62
C ARG A 77 11.10 -5.21 2.09
N GLU A 78 12.26 -5.52 1.54
CA GLU A 78 13.52 -4.83 1.86
C GLU A 78 13.45 -3.33 1.50
N GLU A 79 12.88 -2.99 0.34
CA GLU A 79 12.67 -1.59 -0.07
C GLU A 79 11.73 -0.85 0.90
N LEU A 80 10.60 -1.46 1.28
CA LEU A 80 9.65 -0.88 2.24
C LEU A 80 10.30 -0.67 3.62
N VAL A 81 11.05 -1.66 4.11
CA VAL A 81 11.77 -1.56 5.38
C VAL A 81 12.88 -0.51 5.31
N SER A 82 13.61 -0.44 4.20
CA SER A 82 14.63 0.58 3.98
C SER A 82 14.02 1.98 4.07
N HIS A 83 12.88 2.20 3.40
CA HIS A 83 12.15 3.46 3.47
C HIS A 83 11.71 3.79 4.90
N ALA A 84 11.13 2.83 5.63
CA ALA A 84 10.72 3.02 7.01
C ALA A 84 11.88 3.40 7.94
N ARG A 85 13.07 2.82 7.71
CA ARG A 85 14.28 3.09 8.51
C ARG A 85 14.82 4.51 8.36
N GLU A 86 14.56 5.19 7.24
CA GLU A 86 14.95 6.59 7.05
C GLU A 86 14.33 7.52 8.11
N GLN A 87 13.17 7.12 8.65
CA GLN A 87 12.43 7.86 9.66
C GLN A 87 12.56 7.26 11.08
N GLY A 88 13.28 6.14 11.23
CA GLY A 88 13.54 5.48 12.52
C GLY A 88 12.31 4.82 13.17
N ASP A 89 12.36 4.59 14.48
CA ASP A 89 11.26 3.95 15.23
C ASP A 89 10.02 4.86 15.32
N LEU A 90 8.86 4.24 15.49
CA LEU A 90 7.58 4.92 15.73
C LEU A 90 7.24 4.88 17.22
N SER A 91 6.52 5.91 17.67
CA SER A 91 5.95 6.00 19.01
C SER A 91 4.46 6.31 18.89
N TRP A 92 3.63 5.48 19.50
CA TRP A 92 2.17 5.62 19.51
C TRP A 92 1.64 6.39 20.73
N LYS A 93 2.54 7.00 21.52
CA LYS A 93 2.17 7.89 22.63
C LYS A 93 1.47 9.14 22.12
N ASP A 94 0.61 9.74 22.94
CA ASP A 94 -0.24 10.88 22.57
C ASP A 94 0.49 12.03 21.84
N ASN A 95 1.73 12.34 22.25
CA ASN A 95 2.54 13.41 21.65
C ASN A 95 3.10 13.07 20.26
N SER A 96 3.23 11.78 19.92
CA SER A 96 3.77 11.29 18.66
C SER A 96 2.72 10.61 17.78
N TYR A 97 1.52 10.35 18.30
CA TYR A 97 0.48 9.59 17.60
C TYR A 97 0.16 10.16 16.22
N ARG A 98 0.01 11.49 16.11
CA ARG A 98 -0.33 12.14 14.84
C ARG A 98 0.78 11.99 13.80
N GLU A 99 2.04 12.08 14.21
CA GLU A 99 3.18 11.88 13.31
C GLU A 99 3.27 10.40 12.89
N SER A 100 3.19 9.48 13.85
CA SER A 100 3.18 8.03 13.59
C SER A 100 2.02 7.60 12.69
N ALA A 101 0.84 8.24 12.83
CA ALA A 101 -0.30 7.99 11.97
C ALA A 101 -0.04 8.41 10.51
N VAL A 102 0.62 9.55 10.29
CA VAL A 102 1.04 9.99 8.95
C VAL A 102 2.06 9.01 8.35
N ARG A 103 3.07 8.60 9.14
CA ARG A 103 4.07 7.63 8.68
C ARG A 103 3.45 6.27 8.32
N ALA A 104 2.47 5.82 9.11
CA ALA A 104 1.72 4.60 8.81
C ALA A 104 0.85 4.74 7.56
N SER A 105 0.16 5.87 7.34
CA SER A 105 -0.63 6.09 6.13
C SER A 105 0.26 6.19 4.87
N GLU A 106 1.44 6.80 4.97
CA GLU A 106 2.46 6.78 3.92
C GLU A 106 2.90 5.36 3.58
N MET A 107 3.20 4.52 4.59
CA MET A 107 3.56 3.12 4.37
C MET A 107 2.43 2.32 3.71
N LEU A 108 1.18 2.51 4.13
CA LEU A 108 0.01 1.88 3.50
C LEU A 108 -0.12 2.31 2.03
N SER A 109 0.17 3.57 1.71
CA SER A 109 0.16 4.09 0.35
C SER A 109 1.26 3.49 -0.54
N LEU A 110 2.47 3.31 0.00
CA LEU A 110 3.55 2.61 -0.68
C LEU A 110 3.19 1.15 -0.98
N ILE A 111 2.68 0.43 0.03
CA ILE A 111 2.21 -0.95 -0.13
C ILE A 111 1.12 -1.04 -1.18
N ALA A 112 0.14 -0.13 -1.15
CA ALA A 112 -0.95 -0.10 -2.13
C ALA A 112 -0.45 0.16 -3.57
N SER A 113 0.73 0.76 -3.72
CA SER A 113 1.37 1.04 -5.02
C SER A 113 2.21 -0.14 -5.55
N THR A 114 2.43 -1.19 -4.74
CA THR A 114 3.22 -2.37 -5.15
C THR A 114 2.51 -3.19 -6.22
N ARG A 115 3.28 -3.96 -6.99
CA ARG A 115 2.70 -4.88 -7.99
C ARG A 115 1.89 -5.97 -7.31
N GLU A 116 2.37 -6.48 -6.19
CA GLU A 116 1.75 -7.53 -5.39
C GLU A 116 0.35 -7.12 -4.93
N TYR A 117 0.17 -5.91 -4.41
CA TYR A 117 -1.15 -5.43 -4.02
C TYR A 117 -2.09 -5.27 -5.24
N GLN A 118 -1.55 -4.83 -6.38
CA GLN A 118 -2.34 -4.53 -7.58
C GLN A 118 -2.73 -5.78 -8.39
N PHE A 119 -1.96 -6.86 -8.28
CA PHE A 119 -2.07 -8.04 -9.13
C PHE A 119 -2.18 -9.37 -8.38
N GLY A 120 -2.25 -9.33 -7.04
CA GLY A 120 -2.40 -10.50 -6.17
C GLY A 120 -3.41 -11.51 -6.69
#